data_AF-A0A521FUE8-F1
#
_entry.id   AF-A0A521FUE8-F1
#
_cell.length_a   1.000
_cell.length_b   1.000
_cell.length_c   1.000
_cell.angle_alpha   90.00
_cell.angle_beta   90.00
_cell.angle_gamma   90.00
#
_symmetry.space_group_name_H-M   'P 1'
#
loop_
_entity.id
_entity.type
_entity.pdbx_description
1 polymer ?
#
loop_
_entity_poly.entity_id
_entity_poly.type
_entity_poly.pdbx_seq_one_letter_code
_entity_poly.pdbx_strand_id
1 'polypeptide(L)' 'MFDAKTDDYPSRLPQERWLERHDPVVWQEWNEHAPLTRAQAQSFDRDGFLVLHDLFSPAEVVSL' A
#
# COMPACT_ATOMS: atom_id res chain seq x y z
N MET A 1 -31.15 -3.29 -1.48
CA MET A 1 -30.78 -4.54 -2.17
C MET A 1 -29.31 -4.38 -2.52
N PHE A 2 -28.40 -5.04 -1.78
CA PHE A 2 -26.98 -4.96 -2.05
C PHE A 2 -26.71 -5.80 -3.30
N ASP A 3 -26.49 -5.13 -4.41
CA ASP A 3 -26.10 -5.74 -5.68
C ASP A 3 -24.70 -6.33 -5.52
N ALA A 4 -24.47 -7.53 -6.04
CA ALA A 4 -23.17 -8.18 -5.93
C ALA A 4 -22.15 -7.31 -6.68
N LYS A 5 -21.27 -6.63 -5.92
CA LYS A 5 -20.25 -5.68 -6.39
C LYS A 5 -19.75 -5.98 -7.80
N THR A 6 -19.90 -5.00 -8.69
CA THR A 6 -19.13 -4.90 -9.93
C THR A 6 -17.65 -5.15 -9.63
N ASP A 7 -17.00 -6.02 -10.41
CA ASP A 7 -15.57 -6.26 -10.30
C ASP A 7 -14.83 -5.08 -10.94
N ASP A 8 -14.24 -4.22 -10.11
CA ASP A 8 -13.51 -3.03 -10.54
C ASP A 8 -12.15 -3.37 -11.19
N TYR A 9 -11.64 -4.61 -11.01
CA TYR A 9 -10.34 -5.06 -11.52
C TYR A 9 -10.42 -6.41 -12.24
N PRO A 10 -11.19 -6.53 -13.33
CA PRO A 10 -11.37 -7.80 -14.01
C PRO A 10 -10.08 -8.22 -14.71
N SER A 11 -9.68 -9.47 -14.48
CA SER A 11 -8.44 -10.08 -14.99
C SER A 11 -8.71 -11.44 -15.65
N ARG A 12 -7.71 -12.01 -16.35
CA ARG A 12 -7.79 -13.28 -17.10
C ARG A 12 -8.85 -13.25 -18.22
N LEU A 13 -9.07 -12.08 -18.79
CA LEU A 13 -9.92 -11.89 -19.96
C LEU A 13 -9.13 -12.23 -21.24
N PRO A 14 -9.82 -12.50 -22.36
CA PRO A 14 -9.16 -12.85 -23.62
C PRO A 14 -8.22 -11.77 -24.20
N GLN A 15 -8.35 -10.52 -23.74
CA GLN A 15 -7.53 -9.40 -24.18
C GLN A 15 -6.83 -8.76 -22.98
N GLU A 16 -5.52 -8.55 -23.14
CA GLU A 16 -4.71 -7.84 -22.16
C GLU A 16 -4.97 -6.34 -22.25
N ARG A 17 -5.09 -5.70 -21.09
CA ARG A 17 -5.23 -4.24 -20.99
C ARG A 17 -4.61 -3.75 -19.69
N TRP A 18 -4.02 -2.56 -19.76
CA TRP A 18 -3.67 -1.80 -18.57
C TRP A 18 -4.96 -1.23 -17.97
N LEU A 19 -5.13 -1.42 -16.67
CA LEU A 19 -6.22 -0.83 -15.89
C LEU A 19 -5.62 0.25 -14.99
N GLU A 20 -6.31 1.39 -14.91
CA GLU A 20 -5.99 2.40 -13.92
C GLU A 20 -6.32 1.88 -12.52
N ARG A 21 -5.55 2.34 -11.53
CA ARG A 21 -5.85 2.05 -10.13
C ARG A 21 -7.04 2.91 -9.68
N HIS A 22 -8.06 2.30 -9.09
CA HIS A 22 -9.23 3.02 -8.57
C HIS A 22 -9.15 3.32 -7.07
N ASP A 23 -8.24 2.67 -6.35
CA ASP A 23 -8.02 2.87 -4.92
C ASP A 23 -6.84 3.82 -4.63
N PRO A 24 -6.89 4.63 -3.55
CA PRO A 24 -5.71 5.34 -3.06
C PRO A 24 -4.57 4.38 -2.68
N VAL A 25 -3.31 4.81 -2.82
CA VAL A 25 -2.16 4.05 -2.30
C VAL A 25 -2.05 4.25 -0.80
N VAL A 26 -2.05 5.51 -0.34
CA VAL A 26 -2.16 5.87 1.08
C VAL A 26 -3.58 6.32 1.39
N TRP A 27 -4.28 5.60 2.27
CA TRP A 27 -5.69 5.82 2.58
C TRP A 27 -5.97 6.94 3.59
N GLN A 28 -4.95 7.39 4.33
CA GLN A 28 -5.09 8.39 5.39
C GLN A 28 -4.18 9.58 5.10
N GLU A 29 -4.68 10.79 5.32
CA GLU A 29 -3.81 11.95 5.30
C GLU A 29 -2.77 11.83 6.43
N TRP A 30 -1.54 12.21 6.11
CA TRP A 30 -0.47 12.18 7.09
C TRP A 30 -0.72 13.19 8.21
N ASN A 31 -0.47 12.78 9.45
CA ASN A 31 -0.47 13.66 10.62
C ASN A 31 0.67 13.29 11.57
N GLU A 32 0.88 14.12 12.60
CA GLU A 32 1.96 13.99 13.57
C GLU A 32 1.88 12.76 14.49
N HIS A 33 0.74 12.07 14.53
CA HIS A 33 0.57 10.79 15.22
C HIS A 33 0.80 9.57 14.31
N ALA A 34 1.09 9.78 13.02
CA ALA A 34 1.37 8.69 12.10
C ALA A 34 2.69 7.98 12.47
N PRO A 35 2.76 6.63 12.35
CA PRO A 35 3.96 5.87 12.69
C PRO A 35 5.10 6.04 11.68
N LEU A 36 4.80 6.61 10.51
CA LEU A 36 5.76 6.92 9.46
C LEU A 36 5.96 8.43 9.39
N THR A 37 7.16 8.84 9.03
CA THR A 37 7.42 10.24 8.66
C THR A 37 6.64 10.61 7.41
N ARG A 38 6.38 11.91 7.22
CA ARG A 38 5.70 12.43 6.02
C ARG A 38 6.41 12.01 4.73
N ALA A 39 7.75 12.06 4.73
CA ALA A 39 8.57 11.68 3.58
C ALA A 39 8.44 10.18 3.26
N GLN A 40 8.39 9.31 4.27
CA GLN A 40 8.18 7.87 4.06
C GLN A 40 6.78 7.58 3.50
N ALA A 41 5.73 8.23 4.01
CA ALA A 41 4.37 8.09 3.47
C ALA A 41 4.30 8.55 2.00
N GLN A 42 4.94 9.67 1.66
CA GLN A 42 5.03 10.18 0.28
C GLN A 42 5.86 9.27 -0.64
N SER A 43 6.94 8.68 -0.15
CA SER A 43 7.73 7.72 -0.92
C SER A 43 6.92 6.46 -1.21
N PHE A 44 6.19 5.95 -0.21
CA PHE A 44 5.33 4.79 -0.39
C PHE A 44 4.20 5.06 -1.40
N ASP A 45 3.57 6.23 -1.33
CA ASP A 45 2.52 6.65 -2.27
C ASP A 45 3.03 6.70 -3.72
N ARG A 46 4.23 7.26 -3.92
CA ARG A 46 4.85 7.41 -5.25
C ARG A 46 5.46 6.12 -5.80
N ASP A 47 6.21 5.40 -4.96
CA ASP A 47 7.08 4.30 -5.39
C ASP A 47 6.38 2.93 -5.23
N GLY A 48 5.33 2.85 -4.40
CA GLY A 48 4.58 1.62 -4.11
C GLY A 48 5.28 0.68 -3.11
N PHE A 49 6.41 1.09 -2.53
CA PHE A 49 7.14 0.34 -1.52
C PHE A 49 7.88 1.27 -0.55
N LEU A 50 8.31 0.70 0.59
CA LEU A 50 9.12 1.40 1.59
C LEU A 50 10.13 0.44 2.20
N VAL A 51 11.35 0.92 2.47
CA VAL A 51 12.37 0.18 3.23
C VAL A 51 12.50 0.82 4.61
N LEU A 52 12.37 0.00 5.66
CA LEU A 52 12.58 0.41 7.04
C LEU A 52 13.84 -0.29 7.55
N HIS A 53 14.89 0.50 7.79
CA HIS A 53 16.10 0.03 8.44
C HIS A 53 15.89 -0.02 9.95
N ASP A 54 16.51 -1.01 10.60
CA ASP A 54 16.56 -1.13 12.07
C ASP A 54 15.18 -1.11 12.75
N LEU A 55 14.15 -1.66 12.08
CA LEU A 55 12.79 -1.75 12.63
C LEU A 55 12.73 -2.63 13.88
N PHE A 56 13.57 -3.67 13.92
CA PHE A 56 13.72 -4.58 15.04
C PHE A 56 15.09 -4.37 15.69
N SER A 57 15.13 -4.55 17.01
CA SER A 57 16.40 -4.65 17.72
C SER A 57 17.16 -5.93 17.29
N PRO A 58 18.50 -5.96 17.43
CA PRO A 58 19.27 -7.16 17.11
C PRO A 58 18.82 -8.41 17.88
N ALA A 59 18.38 -8.25 19.13
CA ALA A 59 17.88 -9.35 19.95
C ALA A 59 16.56 -9.90 19.42
N GLU A 60 15.65 -9.03 18.97
CA GLU A 60 14.41 -9.45 18.31
C GLU A 60 14.72 -10.18 17.00
N VAL A 61 15.63 -9.66 16.16
CA VAL A 61 16.01 -10.32 14.90
C VAL A 61 16.57 -11.73 15.12
N VAL A 62 17.41 -11.92 16.13
CA VAL A 62 17.96 -13.26 16.48
C VAL A 62 16.88 -14.22 16.99
N SER A 63 15.76 -13.71 17.51
CA SER A 63 14.70 -14.50 18.14
C SER A 63 13.51 -14.83 17.21
N LEU A 64 13.55 -14.39 15.94
CA LEU A 64 12.53 -14.69 14.91
C LEU A 64 12.68 -16.11 14.35
#